data_AF-A0AAV0D3U8-F1
#
_entry.id   AF-A0AAV0D3U8-F1
#
_cell.length_a   1.000
_cell.length_b   1.000
_cell.length_c   1.000
_cell.angle_alpha   90.00
_cell.angle_beta   90.00
_cell.angle_gamma   90.00
#
_symmetry.space_group_name_H-M   'P 1'
#
loop_
_entity.id
_entity.type
_entity.pdbx_description
1 polymer ?
#
loop_
_entity_poly.entity_id
_entity_poly.type
_entity_poly.pdbx_seq_one_letter_code
_entity_poly.pdbx_strand_id
1 'polypeptide(L)'
;MIYSEPGFELHKRQGDTSYAQMYTDIGVYYAPGPVLRGEVFDGSLAVRRLEDWLIENHGFQPQYAVSELSEKSFWRMFDVGLYEHCRRKYKAIGTFMSVYYKS
;
A
#
# COMPACT_ATOMS: atom_id res chain seq x y z
N MET A 1 -2.21 -4.90 -19.33
CA MET A 1 -2.09 -3.53 -19.86
C MET A 1 -3.39 -2.82 -19.53
N ILE A 2 -3.34 -1.78 -18.69
CA ILE A 2 -4.53 -0.96 -18.40
C ILE A 2 -4.70 -0.04 -19.60
N TYR A 3 -5.81 -0.19 -20.33
CA TYR A 3 -6.14 0.70 -21.43
C TYR A 3 -6.85 1.92 -20.83
N SER A 4 -6.17 3.05 -20.83
CA SER A 4 -6.72 4.33 -20.37
C SER A 4 -7.85 4.77 -21.30
N GLU A 5 -8.95 5.23 -20.70
CA GLU A 5 -10.06 5.80 -21.46
C GLU A 5 -9.66 7.14 -22.12
N PRO A 6 -10.28 7.50 -23.26
CA PRO A 6 -10.07 8.80 -23.88
C PRO A 6 -10.29 9.96 -22.89
N GLY A 7 -9.20 10.67 -22.53
CA GLY A 7 -9.22 11.78 -21.56
C GLY A 7 -8.20 11.64 -20.42
N PHE A 8 -7.69 10.44 -20.15
CA PHE A 8 -6.73 10.20 -19.06
C PHE A 8 -5.24 10.37 -19.44
N GLU A 9 -4.89 10.43 -20.74
CA GLU A 9 -3.48 10.45 -21.21
C GLU A 9 -3.13 11.51 -22.27
N LEU A 10 -3.98 12.51 -22.54
CA LEU A 10 -3.73 13.43 -23.68
C LEU A 10 -2.58 14.42 -23.47
N HIS A 11 -2.17 14.68 -22.23
CA HIS A 11 -1.14 15.66 -21.94
C HIS A 11 0.09 14.98 -21.39
N LYS A 12 1.11 14.78 -22.24
CA LYS A 12 2.47 14.39 -21.83
C LYS A 12 3.10 15.52 -21.03
N ARG A 13 2.75 15.62 -19.75
CA ARG A 13 3.33 16.57 -18.80
C ARG A 13 4.73 16.07 -18.43
N GLN A 14 5.55 16.97 -17.89
CA GLN A 14 6.86 16.61 -17.39
C GLN A 14 6.72 15.50 -16.33
N GLY A 15 7.25 14.30 -16.61
CA GLY A 15 7.12 13.12 -15.76
C GLY A 15 6.34 11.96 -16.40
N ASP A 16 5.56 12.21 -17.45
CA ASP A 16 4.85 11.15 -18.18
C ASP A 16 5.83 10.39 -19.07
N THR A 17 6.11 9.16 -18.67
CA THR A 17 7.01 8.25 -19.38
C THR A 17 6.26 6.99 -19.75
N SER A 18 6.72 6.27 -20.77
CA SER A 18 6.09 5.01 -21.21
C SER A 18 6.17 3.88 -20.17
N TYR A 19 6.92 4.10 -19.09
CA TYR A 19 7.07 3.20 -17.95
C TYR A 19 6.46 3.77 -16.66
N ALA A 20 5.80 4.94 -16.72
CA ALA A 20 5.10 5.49 -15.57
C ALA A 20 3.96 4.56 -15.16
N GLN A 21 3.89 4.25 -13.86
CA GLN A 21 2.81 3.46 -13.27
C GLN A 21 1.93 4.35 -12.42
N MET A 22 0.61 4.21 -12.57
CA MET A 22 -0.35 4.84 -11.67
C MET A 22 -0.45 3.98 -10.42
N TYR A 23 -0.11 4.55 -9.27
CA TYR A 23 -0.41 3.94 -7.99
C TYR A 23 -1.73 4.52 -7.46
N THR A 24 -2.63 3.63 -7.06
CA THR A 24 -3.94 4.02 -6.52
C THR A 24 -3.94 3.80 -5.02
N ASP A 25 -4.23 4.86 -4.28
CA ASP A 25 -4.51 4.81 -2.85
C ASP A 25 -6.03 4.70 -2.66
N ILE A 26 -6.49 3.71 -1.88
CA ILE A 26 -7.90 3.42 -1.66
C ILE A 26 -8.20 3.55 -0.18
N GLY A 27 -8.92 4.62 0.17
CA GLY A 27 -9.48 4.82 1.51
C GLY A 27 -10.91 4.29 1.59
N VAL A 28 -11.18 3.40 2.54
CA VAL A 28 -12.54 2.97 2.89
C VAL A 28 -12.95 3.70 4.17
N TYR A 29 -13.99 4.54 4.08
CA TYR A 29 -14.45 5.39 5.16
C TYR A 29 -15.84 4.99 5.65
N TYR A 30 -16.17 5.45 6.86
CA TYR A 30 -17.44 5.24 7.57
C TYR A 30 -17.53 3.93 8.37
N ALA A 31 -18.55 3.84 9.23
CA ALA A 31 -18.80 2.66 10.05
C ALA A 31 -19.36 1.51 9.17
N PRO A 32 -18.80 0.28 9.28
CA PRO A 32 -19.34 -0.88 8.59
C PRO A 32 -20.81 -1.14 8.93
N GLY A 33 -21.58 -1.62 7.96
CA GLY A 33 -23.00 -1.94 8.15
C GLY A 33 -23.32 -2.82 9.38
N PRO A 34 -22.54 -3.90 9.66
CA PRO A 34 -22.72 -4.69 10.87
C PRO A 34 -22.59 -3.86 12.16
N VAL A 35 -21.61 -2.95 12.23
CA VAL A 35 -21.42 -2.05 13.38
C VAL A 35 -22.63 -1.15 13.57
N LEU A 36 -23.19 -0.60 12.49
CA LEU A 36 -24.39 0.24 12.53
C LEU A 36 -25.64 -0.52 12.99
N ARG A 37 -25.68 -1.85 12.83
CA ARG A 37 -26.76 -2.73 13.31
C ARG A 37 -26.50 -3.32 14.70
N GLY A 38 -25.36 -2.99 15.33
CA GLY A 38 -24.96 -3.55 16.63
C GLY A 38 -24.47 -5.00 16.55
N GLU A 39 -24.06 -5.46 15.37
CA GLU A 39 -23.51 -6.80 15.12
C GLU A 39 -21.98 -6.82 15.29
N VAL A 40 -21.42 -8.01 15.50
CA VAL A 40 -19.97 -8.20 15.55
C VAL A 40 -19.35 -7.93 14.18
N PHE A 41 -18.29 -7.14 14.15
CA PHE A 41 -17.48 -6.87 12.95
C PHE A 41 -16.01 -7.13 13.24
N ASP A 42 -15.40 -8.01 12.45
CA ASP A 42 -13.95 -8.28 12.51
C ASP A 42 -13.21 -7.33 11.57
N GLY A 43 -12.76 -6.19 12.13
CA GLY A 43 -12.01 -5.18 11.39
C GLY A 43 -10.67 -5.69 10.89
N SER A 44 -9.95 -6.48 11.68
CA SER A 44 -8.64 -7.01 11.31
C SER A 44 -8.73 -8.02 10.16
N LEU A 45 -9.79 -8.83 10.09
CA LEU A 45 -10.06 -9.69 8.93
C LEU A 45 -10.44 -8.88 7.69
N ALA A 46 -11.25 -7.83 7.86
CA ALA A 46 -11.64 -6.97 6.74
C ALA A 46 -10.44 -6.23 6.14
N VAL A 47 -9.56 -5.68 6.98
CA VAL A 47 -8.31 -5.02 6.54
C VAL A 47 -7.39 -6.02 5.85
N ARG A 48 -7.17 -7.21 6.42
CA ARG A 48 -6.36 -8.26 5.74
C ARG A 48 -6.85 -8.59 4.34
N ARG A 49 -8.18 -8.73 4.15
CA ARG A 49 -8.77 -8.99 2.83
C ARG A 49 -8.56 -7.85 1.84
N LEU A 50 -8.66 -6.60 2.32
CA LEU A 50 -8.38 -5.43 1.49
C LEU A 50 -6.90 -5.39 1.08
N GLU A 51 -5.99 -5.62 2.02
CA GLU A 51 -4.54 -5.61 1.78
C GLU A 51 -4.11 -6.74 0.83
N ASP A 52 -4.65 -7.95 0.99
CA ASP A 52 -4.41 -9.06 0.08
C ASP A 52 -4.90 -8.72 -1.35
N TRP A 53 -6.11 -8.16 -1.47
CA TRP A 53 -6.64 -7.71 -2.77
C TRP A 53 -5.79 -6.61 -3.40
N LEU A 54 -5.29 -5.65 -2.61
CA LEU A 54 -4.39 -4.61 -3.10
C LEU A 54 -3.10 -5.23 -3.66
N ILE A 55 -2.46 -6.14 -2.91
CA ILE A 55 -1.24 -6.82 -3.36
C ILE A 55 -1.47 -7.60 -4.66
N GLU A 56 -2.60 -8.33 -4.77
CA GLU A 56 -2.97 -9.08 -5.97
C GLU A 56 -3.20 -8.19 -7.20
N ASN A 57 -3.58 -6.93 -6.99
CA ASN A 57 -3.83 -5.95 -8.04
C ASN A 57 -2.68 -4.93 -8.21
N HIS A 58 -1.49 -5.23 -7.70
CA HIS A 58 -0.31 -4.36 -7.77
C HIS A 58 -0.51 -2.98 -7.12
N GLY A 59 -1.41 -2.89 -6.14
CA GLY A 59 -1.59 -1.73 -5.26
C GLY A 59 -0.73 -1.82 -3.99
N PHE A 60 -0.81 -0.78 -3.17
CA PHE A 60 -0.20 -0.76 -1.85
C PHE A 60 -1.10 -0.01 -0.86
N GLN A 61 -0.94 -0.32 0.43
CA GLN A 61 -1.55 0.45 1.49
C GLN A 61 -0.58 1.53 2.00
N PRO A 62 -0.99 2.81 2.09
CA PRO A 62 -0.15 3.85 2.66
C PRO A 62 0.23 3.55 4.11
N GLN A 63 1.50 3.77 4.44
CA GLN A 63 2.09 3.36 5.72
C GLN A 63 1.67 4.22 6.93
N TYR A 64 0.78 5.20 6.75
CA TYR A 64 0.15 5.90 7.87
C TYR A 64 -1.08 5.15 8.40
N ALA A 65 -1.58 4.16 7.66
CA ALA A 65 -2.71 3.33 8.06
C ALA A 65 -2.23 2.11 8.87
N VAL A 66 -3.11 1.57 9.71
CA VAL A 66 -2.88 0.30 10.41
C VAL A 66 -2.82 -0.80 9.37
N SER A 67 -1.74 -1.58 9.39
CA SER A 67 -1.59 -2.78 8.55
C SER A 67 -1.74 -4.03 9.40
N GLU A 68 -2.47 -5.01 8.87
CA GLU A 68 -2.67 -6.32 9.51
C GLU A 68 -1.82 -7.41 8.81
N LEU A 69 -0.94 -7.00 7.89
CA LEU A 69 -0.03 -7.87 7.16
C LEU A 69 1.12 -8.36 8.04
N SER A 70 1.59 -9.57 7.74
CA SER A 70 2.92 -10.02 8.16
C SER A 70 4.03 -9.21 7.46
N GLU A 71 5.23 -9.14 8.04
CA GLU A 71 6.38 -8.46 7.41
C GLU A 71 6.65 -9.00 5.99
N LYS A 72 6.53 -10.32 5.81
CA LYS A 72 6.71 -10.96 4.51
C LYS A 72 5.69 -10.47 3.48
N SER A 73 4.41 -10.35 3.86
CA SER A 73 3.37 -9.84 2.97
C SER A 73 3.50 -8.34 2.72
N PHE A 74 3.90 -7.58 3.73
CA PHE A 74 4.16 -6.15 3.60
C PHE A 74 5.19 -5.86 2.51
N TRP A 75 6.29 -6.61 2.48
CA TRP A 75 7.32 -6.46 1.45
C TRP A 75 6.89 -6.94 0.05
N ARG A 76 5.71 -7.56 -0.11
CA ARG A 76 5.14 -7.83 -1.44
C ARG A 76 4.57 -6.57 -2.10
N MET A 77 4.28 -5.52 -1.33
CA MET A 77 3.80 -4.22 -1.85
C MET A 77 4.93 -3.37 -2.47
N PHE A 78 6.19 -3.60 -2.10
CA PHE A 78 7.31 -2.72 -2.43
C PHE A 78 8.57 -3.48 -2.84
N ASP A 79 9.35 -2.93 -3.78
CA ASP A 79 10.74 -3.33 -3.92
C ASP A 79 11.57 -2.73 -2.78
N VAL A 80 12.12 -3.60 -1.94
CA VAL A 80 12.88 -3.22 -0.75
C VAL A 80 14.34 -2.84 -1.02
N GLY A 81 14.85 -3.06 -2.23
CA GLY A 81 16.28 -2.96 -2.55
C GLY A 81 16.90 -1.61 -2.23
N LEU A 82 16.27 -0.51 -2.68
CA LEU A 82 16.76 0.85 -2.41
C LEU A 82 16.62 1.24 -0.94
N TYR A 83 15.53 0.81 -0.29
CA TYR A 83 15.32 1.03 1.15
C TYR A 83 16.46 0.41 1.97
N GLU A 84 16.78 -0.86 1.70
CA GLU A 84 17.85 -1.60 2.34
C GLU A 84 19.24 -1.04 2.02
N HIS A 85 19.47 -0.58 0.79
CA HIS A 85 20.70 0.11 0.42
C HIS A 85 20.90 1.37 1.28
N CYS A 86 19.87 2.21 1.39
CA CYS A 86 19.91 3.41 2.23
C CYS A 86 20.15 3.06 3.71
N ARG A 87 19.47 2.03 4.24
CA ARG A 87 19.67 1.59 5.63
C ARG A 87 21.10 1.18 5.92
N ARG A 88 21.74 0.44 5.01
CA ARG A 88 23.16 0.07 5.13
C ARG A 88 24.07 1.30 5.05
N LYS A 89 23.88 2.13 4.02
CA LYS A 89 24.71 3.32 3.76
C LYS A 89 24.77 4.26 4.97
N TYR A 90 23.64 4.47 5.63
CA TYR A 90 23.52 5.37 6.78
C TYR A 90 23.56 4.67 8.12
N LYS A 91 24.00 3.40 8.18
CA LYS A 91 24.13 2.61 9.42
C LYS A 91 22.84 2.55 10.25
N ALA A 92 21.68 2.50 9.59
CA ALA A 92 20.38 2.44 10.25
C ALA A 92 20.02 1.02 10.74
N ILE A 93 20.67 -0.02 10.19
CA ILE A 93 20.41 -1.42 10.60
C ILE A 93 20.86 -1.63 12.04
N GLY A 94 19.94 -2.07 12.90
CA GLY A 94 20.17 -2.25 14.33
C GLY A 94 20.06 -0.96 15.16
N THR A 95 20.09 0.21 14.51
CA THR A 95 19.89 1.51 15.18
C THR A 95 18.44 1.97 15.11
N PHE A 96 17.80 1.81 13.96
CA PHE A 96 16.40 2.17 13.74
C PHE A 96 15.60 0.96 13.28
N MET A 97 14.36 0.88 13.76
CA MET A 97 13.42 -0.16 13.33
C MET A 97 13.19 -0.09 11.81
N SER A 98 12.84 -1.23 11.22
CA SER A 98 12.37 -1.25 9.83
C SER A 98 11.03 -0.51 9.72
N VAL A 99 10.71 -0.05 8.52
CA VAL A 99 9.48 0.68 8.21
C VAL A 99 8.23 -0.14 8.53
N TYR A 100 8.32 -1.46 8.45
CA TYR A 100 7.26 -2.36 8.86
C TYR A 100 6.93 -2.27 10.35
N TYR A 101 7.94 -2.06 11.20
CA TYR A 101 7.77 -2.08 12.65
C TYR A 101 7.53 -0.70 13.27
N LYS A 102 7.11 0.29 12.48
CA LYS A 102 6.85 1.64 13.00
C LYS A 102 5.68 1.59 14.00
N SER A 103 5.96 2.00 15.23
CA SER A 103 5.01 2.22 16.34
C SER A 103 4.92 3.72 16.60
#